data_AF-A0A7X9JAU8-F1
#
_entry.id   AF-A0A7X9JAU8-F1
#
_cell.length_a   1.000
_cell.length_b   1.000
_cell.length_c   1.000
_cell.angle_alpha   90.00
_cell.angle_beta   90.00
_cell.angle_gamma   90.00
#
_symmetry.space_group_name_H-M   'P 1'
#
loop_
_entity.id
_entity.type
_entity.pdbx_description
1 polymer ?
#
loop_
_entity_poly.entity_id
_entity_poly.type
_entity_poly.pdbx_seq_one_letter_code
_entity_poly.pdbx_strand_id
1 'polypeptide(L)'
;MKAIRSMVLVSSDPTSIERGAKEVYQALQKEIKAFDLENEVSLSMVGDVGRHEAAPLVIVYPEAVIYGPVKASDVHFLVEEHLYKGRIAAGLQAPTRELTGKIAWLSARKGTLPAEQRIVLERAGIIDPDSIDDYLIHDGYEALAKVLTSMNPDAVLETLEKSGLRGRGGAGFPTAAKWRFVRKTKSEKKYVICNADESEPGTFKDRLILEGDPHAIIEALAIAAHTVGADEGYIYIRGEYTLAQQRVLRAIEQAHEMGFLGEHIFNTDFSFDLHVHSGAG
;
A
#
# COMPACT_ATOMS: atom_id res chain seq x y z
N MET A 1 -7.91 -21.23 9.99
CA MET A 1 -7.95 -20.02 10.84
C MET A 1 -9.27 -19.32 10.56
N LYS A 2 -10.05 -18.95 11.59
CA LYS A 2 -11.22 -18.07 11.38
C LYS A 2 -10.68 -16.70 10.95
N ALA A 3 -11.25 -16.11 9.90
CA ALA A 3 -10.83 -14.82 9.39
C ALA A 3 -11.12 -13.72 10.43
N ILE A 4 -10.12 -12.89 10.73
CA ILE A 4 -10.30 -11.71 11.58
C ILE A 4 -10.96 -10.64 10.71
N ARG A 5 -12.19 -10.25 11.06
CA ARG A 5 -12.98 -9.28 10.28
C ARG A 5 -12.61 -7.83 10.59
N SER A 6 -12.11 -7.56 11.79
CA SER A 6 -11.73 -6.20 12.20
C SER A 6 -10.45 -6.19 13.03
N MET A 7 -9.59 -5.20 12.78
CA MET A 7 -8.40 -4.93 13.59
C MET A 7 -8.57 -3.61 14.32
N VAL A 8 -8.44 -3.66 15.65
CA VAL A 8 -8.57 -2.53 16.55
C VAL A 8 -7.19 -2.20 17.14
N LEU A 9 -6.69 -1.00 16.87
CA LEU A 9 -5.41 -0.51 17.37
C LEU A 9 -5.64 0.59 18.40
N VAL A 10 -4.98 0.50 19.55
CA VAL A 10 -5.00 1.54 20.60
C VAL A 10 -3.64 2.22 20.67
N SER A 11 -3.59 3.56 20.66
CA SER A 11 -2.31 4.28 20.73
C SER A 11 -1.62 4.09 22.09
N SER A 12 -0.31 3.89 22.07
CA SER A 12 0.51 3.62 23.27
C SER A 12 1.74 4.54 23.41
N ASP A 13 1.75 5.68 22.72
CA ASP A 13 2.76 6.73 22.95
C ASP A 13 2.66 7.31 24.37
N PRO A 14 3.71 7.97 24.89
CA PRO A 14 3.74 8.45 26.27
C PRO A 14 2.52 9.31 26.65
N THR A 15 2.03 10.17 25.75
CA THR A 15 0.86 11.01 25.99
C THR A 15 -0.43 10.18 26.02
N SER A 16 -0.58 9.19 25.14
CA SER A 16 -1.71 8.26 25.18
C SER A 16 -1.74 7.43 26.47
N ILE A 17 -0.59 6.95 26.93
CA ILE A 17 -0.48 6.21 28.20
C ILE A 17 -0.86 7.09 29.39
N GLU A 18 -0.35 8.33 29.45
CA GLU A 18 -0.70 9.30 30.49
C GLU A 18 -2.20 9.63 30.51
N ARG A 19 -2.84 9.65 29.33
CA ARG A 19 -4.28 9.95 29.17
C ARG A 19 -5.20 8.73 29.27
N GLY A 20 -4.68 7.58 29.66
CA GLY A 20 -5.50 6.41 30.01
C GLY A 20 -5.70 5.37 28.91
N ALA A 21 -4.76 5.26 27.96
CA ALA A 21 -4.83 4.27 26.89
C ALA A 21 -4.86 2.81 27.41
N LYS A 22 -4.22 2.51 28.54
CA LYS A 22 -4.23 1.15 29.13
C LYS A 22 -5.64 0.77 29.59
N GLU A 23 -6.36 1.71 30.18
CA GLU A 23 -7.72 1.56 30.66
C GLU A 23 -8.68 1.36 29.47
N VAL A 24 -8.48 2.11 28.38
CA VAL A 24 -9.22 1.91 27.12
C VAL A 24 -8.97 0.52 26.53
N TYR A 25 -7.71 0.09 26.47
CA TYR A 25 -7.34 -1.23 25.97
C TYR A 25 -7.96 -2.37 26.80
N GLN A 26 -7.90 -2.29 28.13
CA GLN A 26 -8.50 -3.28 29.03
C GLN A 26 -10.02 -3.31 28.92
N ALA A 27 -10.66 -2.16 28.80
CA ALA A 27 -12.10 -2.07 28.58
C ALA A 27 -12.48 -2.70 27.22
N LEU A 28 -11.71 -2.45 26.15
CA LEU A 28 -11.96 -3.03 24.82
C LEU A 28 -11.85 -4.55 24.87
N GLN A 29 -10.82 -5.08 25.54
CA GLN A 29 -10.66 -6.52 25.71
C GLN A 29 -11.86 -7.15 26.43
N LYS A 30 -12.37 -6.50 27.48
CA LYS A 30 -13.53 -6.99 28.24
C LYS A 30 -14.82 -6.95 27.43
N GLU A 31 -15.08 -5.86 26.71
CA GLU A 31 -16.29 -5.68 25.92
C GLU A 31 -16.29 -6.58 24.66
N ILE A 32 -15.16 -6.71 23.95
CA ILE A 32 -15.01 -7.65 22.83
C ILE A 32 -15.37 -9.08 23.28
N LYS A 33 -14.94 -9.46 24.49
CA LYS A 33 -15.34 -10.73 25.10
C LYS A 33 -16.82 -10.80 25.45
N ALA A 34 -17.38 -9.74 26.04
CA ALA A 34 -18.79 -9.70 26.43
C ALA A 34 -19.76 -9.80 25.23
N PHE A 35 -19.34 -9.33 24.06
CA PHE A 35 -20.09 -9.43 22.79
C PHE A 35 -19.71 -10.68 21.96
N ASP A 36 -18.93 -11.62 22.51
CA ASP A 36 -18.46 -12.85 21.86
C ASP A 36 -17.66 -12.62 20.56
N LEU A 37 -16.95 -11.50 20.46
CA LEU A 37 -16.19 -11.08 19.28
C LEU A 37 -14.71 -11.50 19.28
N GLU A 38 -14.26 -12.25 20.29
CA GLU A 38 -12.83 -12.60 20.50
C GLU A 38 -12.19 -13.36 19.32
N ASN A 39 -12.99 -14.07 18.52
CA ASN A 39 -12.52 -14.83 17.36
C ASN A 39 -12.60 -14.04 16.04
N GLU A 40 -13.16 -12.83 16.07
CA GLU A 40 -13.44 -12.01 14.89
C GLU A 40 -12.69 -10.69 14.91
N VAL A 41 -12.32 -10.19 16.10
CA VAL A 41 -11.65 -8.90 16.28
C VAL A 41 -10.26 -9.09 16.86
N SER A 42 -9.24 -8.57 16.16
CA SER A 42 -7.88 -8.45 16.70
C SER A 42 -7.75 -7.13 17.46
N LEU A 43 -7.26 -7.17 18.69
CA LEU A 43 -6.98 -5.98 19.50
C LEU A 43 -5.48 -5.91 19.80
N SER A 44 -4.83 -4.79 19.49
CA SER A 44 -3.42 -4.56 19.81
C SER A 44 -3.14 -3.09 20.17
N MET A 45 -2.01 -2.85 20.82
CA MET A 45 -1.48 -1.50 21.04
C MET A 45 -0.47 -1.15 19.95
N VAL A 46 -0.45 0.11 19.53
CA VAL A 46 0.48 0.63 18.52
C VAL A 46 1.22 1.86 19.05
N GLY A 47 2.52 1.94 18.73
CA GLY A 47 3.38 3.07 19.07
C GLY A 47 2.99 4.37 18.35
N ASP A 48 3.86 5.38 18.44
CA ASP A 48 3.60 6.77 18.03
C ASP A 48 2.75 6.92 16.76
N VAL A 49 1.54 7.47 16.94
CA VAL A 49 0.57 7.73 15.87
C VAL A 49 0.69 9.19 15.36
N GLY A 50 1.60 9.99 15.93
CA GLY A 50 1.89 11.37 15.54
C GLY A 50 0.74 12.36 15.76
N ARG A 51 -0.22 12.03 16.63
CA ARG A 51 -1.51 12.74 16.80
C ARG A 51 -1.86 12.94 18.28
N HIS A 52 -1.11 13.81 18.96
CA HIS A 52 -1.16 13.97 20.41
C HIS A 52 -2.41 14.70 20.95
N GLU A 53 -3.14 15.46 20.12
CA GLU A 53 -4.32 16.23 20.57
C GLU A 53 -5.52 15.32 20.87
N ALA A 54 -5.74 14.28 20.05
CA ALA A 54 -6.83 13.30 20.16
C ALA A 54 -6.47 12.03 20.94
N ALA A 55 -5.34 12.00 21.65
CA ALA A 55 -4.92 10.83 22.44
C ALA A 55 -5.80 10.65 23.70
N PRO A 56 -6.19 9.41 24.08
CA PRO A 56 -5.91 8.14 23.42
C PRO A 56 -6.74 7.91 22.14
N LEU A 57 -6.12 7.30 21.14
CA LEU A 57 -6.74 6.97 19.86
C LEU A 57 -7.11 5.49 19.79
N VAL A 58 -8.23 5.22 19.12
CA VAL A 58 -8.63 3.87 18.71
C VAL A 58 -8.85 3.86 17.20
N ILE A 59 -8.13 3.01 16.47
CA ILE A 59 -8.24 2.86 15.02
C ILE A 59 -8.91 1.52 14.74
N VAL A 60 -9.93 1.50 13.90
CA VAL A 60 -10.64 0.28 13.50
C VAL A 60 -10.54 0.08 11.98
N TYR A 61 -9.97 -1.05 11.58
CA TYR A 61 -9.90 -1.54 10.19
C TYR A 61 -10.98 -2.61 9.92
N PRO A 62 -11.42 -2.79 8.66
CA PRO A 62 -10.87 -2.23 7.42
C PRO A 62 -11.26 -0.78 7.10
N GLU A 63 -12.29 -0.23 7.75
CA GLU A 63 -12.83 1.11 7.43
C GLU A 63 -11.87 2.27 7.75
N ALA A 64 -10.74 1.96 8.42
CA ALA A 64 -9.72 2.90 8.87
C ALA A 64 -10.29 4.09 9.66
N VAL A 65 -11.36 3.85 10.43
CA VAL A 65 -12.01 4.88 11.24
C VAL A 65 -11.20 5.12 12.51
N ILE A 66 -10.97 6.39 12.81
CA ILE A 66 -10.17 6.83 13.94
C ILE A 66 -11.08 7.54 14.95
N TYR A 67 -11.07 7.00 16.16
CA TYR A 67 -11.79 7.50 17.32
C TYR A 67 -10.81 8.15 18.29
N GLY A 68 -11.22 9.24 18.92
CA GLY A 68 -10.35 9.99 19.83
C GLY A 68 -10.91 11.36 20.24
N PRO A 69 -10.52 11.89 21.40
CA PRO A 69 -9.91 11.19 22.52
C PRO A 69 -10.90 10.20 23.16
N VAL A 70 -10.55 8.91 23.16
CA VAL A 70 -11.41 7.84 23.69
C VAL A 70 -11.15 7.65 25.17
N LYS A 71 -12.22 7.59 25.98
CA LYS A 71 -12.16 7.21 27.39
C LYS A 71 -12.68 5.79 27.59
N ALA A 72 -12.30 5.16 28.70
CA ALA A 72 -12.80 3.83 29.05
C ALA A 72 -14.35 3.76 29.12
N SER A 73 -15.03 4.87 29.47
CA SER A 73 -16.48 4.97 29.46
C SER A 73 -17.12 4.87 28.08
N ASP A 74 -16.37 5.22 27.03
CA ASP A 74 -16.87 5.31 25.66
C ASP A 74 -16.77 3.97 24.93
N VAL A 75 -16.01 3.04 25.49
CA VAL A 75 -15.67 1.75 24.88
C VAL A 75 -16.90 0.89 24.62
N HIS A 76 -17.84 0.83 25.55
CA HIS A 76 -19.06 0.04 25.37
C HIS A 76 -19.83 0.48 24.12
N PHE A 77 -20.01 1.80 23.95
CA PHE A 77 -20.69 2.36 22.78
C PHE A 77 -19.90 2.12 21.48
N LEU A 78 -18.57 2.23 21.51
CA LEU A 78 -17.72 1.96 20.36
C LEU A 78 -17.84 0.49 19.91
N VAL A 79 -17.75 -0.45 20.85
CA VAL A 79 -17.87 -1.88 20.56
C VAL A 79 -19.27 -2.21 20.05
N GLU A 80 -20.31 -1.70 20.72
CA GLU A 80 -21.70 -1.96 20.35
C GLU A 80 -22.03 -1.43 18.95
N GLU A 81 -21.74 -0.15 18.66
CA GLU A 81 -22.09 0.42 17.36
C GLU A 81 -21.17 -0.07 16.25
N HIS A 82 -19.85 0.02 16.42
CA HIS A 82 -18.93 -0.23 15.32
C HIS A 82 -18.62 -1.70 15.13
N LEU A 83 -18.18 -2.38 16.19
CA LEU A 83 -17.73 -3.77 16.07
C LEU A 83 -18.94 -4.71 15.99
N TYR A 84 -19.96 -4.53 16.81
CA TYR A 84 -21.09 -5.45 16.85
C TYR A 84 -22.12 -5.16 15.75
N LYS A 85 -22.60 -3.90 15.64
CA LYS A 85 -23.65 -3.53 14.67
C LYS A 85 -23.12 -3.09 13.30
N GLY A 86 -21.79 -2.93 13.13
CA GLY A 86 -21.18 -2.51 11.85
C GLY A 86 -21.43 -1.04 11.47
N ARG A 87 -21.80 -0.18 12.43
CA ARG A 87 -22.07 1.24 12.19
C ARG A 87 -21.01 2.12 12.84
N ILE A 88 -20.56 3.13 12.12
CA ILE A 88 -19.61 4.11 12.66
C ILE A 88 -20.17 4.79 13.91
N ALA A 89 -19.43 4.75 15.00
CA ALA A 89 -19.75 5.41 16.26
C ALA A 89 -19.47 6.94 16.15
N ALA A 90 -20.30 7.63 15.37
CA ALA A 90 -20.07 9.01 14.93
C ALA A 90 -19.76 10.00 16.07
N GLY A 91 -20.32 9.79 17.27
CA GLY A 91 -20.09 10.63 18.45
C GLY A 91 -18.69 10.54 19.06
N LEU A 92 -17.90 9.52 18.69
CA LEU A 92 -16.54 9.28 19.20
C LEU A 92 -15.46 9.52 18.14
N GLN A 93 -15.86 9.85 16.91
CA GLN A 93 -14.91 10.08 15.83
C GLN A 93 -14.00 11.24 16.20
N ALA A 94 -12.69 11.03 16.03
CA ALA A 94 -11.74 12.10 16.30
C ALA A 94 -12.04 13.32 15.42
N PRO A 95 -12.00 14.54 15.99
CA PRO A 95 -12.28 15.76 15.24
C PRO A 95 -11.43 15.79 13.98
N THR A 96 -12.04 16.18 12.86
CA THR A 96 -11.35 16.23 11.55
C THR A 96 -10.09 17.08 11.57
N ARG A 97 -9.99 18.04 12.51
CA ARG A 97 -8.83 18.92 12.74
C ARG A 97 -7.69 18.30 13.56
N GLU A 98 -7.96 17.25 14.34
CA GLU A 98 -6.96 16.48 15.09
C GLU A 98 -6.52 15.22 14.33
N LEU A 99 -7.32 14.80 13.34
CA LEU A 99 -6.94 13.83 12.31
C LEU A 99 -5.99 14.43 11.25
N THR A 100 -5.86 15.76 11.20
CA THR A 100 -5.02 16.49 10.25
C THR A 100 -3.60 16.70 10.78
N GLY A 101 -2.78 15.66 10.71
CA GLY A 101 -1.40 15.86 10.29
C GLY A 101 -1.39 16.39 8.84
N LYS A 102 -0.30 17.03 8.39
CA LYS A 102 -0.14 17.76 7.12
C LYS A 102 -0.48 17.02 5.79
N ILE A 103 -1.18 15.89 5.80
CA ILE A 103 -1.45 15.03 4.62
C ILE A 103 -2.95 14.71 4.44
N ALA A 104 -3.88 15.38 5.13
CA ALA A 104 -5.32 15.09 4.98
C ALA A 104 -6.19 16.33 4.75
N TRP A 105 -5.89 17.13 3.72
CA TRP A 105 -6.71 18.29 3.38
C TRP A 105 -7.97 17.98 2.53
N LEU A 106 -8.38 16.71 2.40
CA LEU A 106 -9.01 16.31 1.13
C LEU A 106 -10.36 15.62 1.30
N SER A 107 -10.60 14.80 2.31
CA SER A 107 -11.86 14.03 2.36
C SER A 107 -13.04 14.76 3.03
N ALA A 108 -12.87 15.97 3.57
CA ALA A 108 -13.80 16.54 4.56
C ALA A 108 -14.78 17.60 4.04
N ARG A 109 -15.29 17.45 2.81
CA ARG A 109 -16.49 18.19 2.40
C ARG A 109 -17.42 17.26 1.64
N LYS A 110 -18.64 17.12 2.18
CA LYS A 110 -19.77 16.52 1.46
C LYS A 110 -19.99 17.35 0.19
N GLY A 111 -19.64 16.79 -0.96
CA GLY A 111 -19.65 17.48 -2.26
C GLY A 111 -18.31 18.08 -2.72
N THR A 112 -17.18 17.73 -2.12
CA THR A 112 -15.85 18.07 -2.67
C THR A 112 -15.02 16.79 -2.74
N LEU A 113 -14.60 16.43 -3.96
CA LEU A 113 -13.65 15.36 -4.20
C LEU A 113 -12.40 15.56 -3.32
N PRO A 114 -11.74 14.48 -2.85
CA PRO A 114 -10.45 14.63 -2.22
C PRO A 114 -9.51 15.37 -3.17
N ALA A 115 -9.03 16.56 -2.78
CA ALA A 115 -8.03 17.29 -3.57
C ALA A 115 -6.62 16.64 -3.53
N GLU A 116 -6.53 15.34 -3.20
CA GLU A 116 -5.37 14.50 -3.46
C GLU A 116 -5.77 13.65 -4.66
N GLN A 117 -5.06 13.87 -5.76
CA GLN A 117 -5.15 12.98 -6.89
C GLN A 117 -4.25 11.78 -6.61
N ARG A 118 -4.82 10.73 -6.03
CA ARG A 118 -4.13 9.45 -5.84
C ARG A 118 -4.02 8.76 -7.18
N ILE A 119 -2.84 8.88 -7.80
CA ILE A 119 -2.52 8.15 -9.03
C ILE A 119 -1.74 6.88 -8.66
N VAL A 120 -0.60 7.03 -7.98
CA VAL A 120 0.26 5.89 -7.60
C VAL A 120 -0.32 5.07 -6.44
N LEU A 121 -1.11 5.70 -5.57
CA LEU A 121 -1.73 5.09 -4.39
C LEU A 121 -3.23 4.85 -4.58
N GLU A 122 -3.71 4.76 -5.82
CA GLU A 122 -5.15 4.69 -6.10
C GLU A 122 -5.81 3.44 -5.50
N ARG A 123 -5.11 2.30 -5.44
CA ARG A 123 -5.59 1.03 -4.86
C ARG A 123 -5.14 0.80 -3.41
N ALA A 124 -4.11 1.50 -2.94
CA ALA A 124 -3.54 1.27 -1.62
C ALA A 124 -4.58 1.53 -0.51
N GLY A 125 -4.92 0.49 0.26
CA GLY A 125 -5.94 0.52 1.30
C GLY A 125 -7.38 0.36 0.79
N ILE A 126 -7.57 0.10 -0.50
CA ILE A 126 -8.85 -0.30 -1.10
C ILE A 126 -8.85 -1.82 -1.36
N ILE A 127 -7.71 -2.36 -1.82
CA ILE A 127 -7.54 -3.77 -2.13
C ILE A 127 -6.87 -4.54 -0.99
N ASP A 128 -7.04 -5.87 -0.98
CA ASP A 128 -6.16 -6.80 -0.28
C ASP A 128 -4.83 -6.93 -1.05
N PRO A 129 -3.71 -6.39 -0.53
CA PRO A 129 -2.41 -6.42 -1.21
C PRO A 129 -1.81 -7.83 -1.35
N ASP A 130 -2.37 -8.83 -0.67
CA ASP A 130 -1.93 -10.23 -0.73
C ASP A 130 -2.78 -11.06 -1.74
N SER A 131 -3.68 -10.41 -2.49
CA SER A 131 -4.61 -11.02 -3.45
C SER A 131 -4.44 -10.46 -4.86
N ILE A 132 -3.94 -11.29 -5.77
CA ILE A 132 -3.89 -10.96 -7.20
C ILE A 132 -5.29 -10.79 -7.83
N ASP A 133 -6.30 -11.54 -7.35
CA ASP A 133 -7.67 -11.42 -7.85
C ASP A 133 -8.23 -10.02 -7.58
N ASP A 134 -7.92 -9.44 -6.42
CA ASP A 134 -8.38 -8.10 -6.06
C ASP A 134 -7.67 -7.04 -6.91
N TYR A 135 -6.39 -7.24 -7.21
CA TYR A 135 -5.68 -6.40 -8.19
C TYR A 135 -6.33 -6.45 -9.58
N LEU A 136 -6.71 -7.63 -10.06
CA LEU A 136 -7.37 -7.82 -11.37
C LEU A 136 -8.76 -7.19 -11.44
N ILE A 137 -9.56 -7.29 -10.36
CA ILE A 137 -10.88 -6.65 -10.27
C ILE A 137 -10.77 -5.12 -10.37
N HIS A 138 -9.62 -4.57 -9.98
CA HIS A 138 -9.30 -3.15 -10.01
C HIS A 138 -8.41 -2.77 -11.20
N ASP A 139 -8.69 -3.36 -12.37
CA ASP A 139 -8.04 -3.08 -13.66
C ASP A 139 -6.53 -3.42 -13.72
N GLY A 140 -6.04 -4.23 -12.79
CA GLY A 140 -4.65 -4.67 -12.74
C GLY A 140 -4.26 -5.50 -13.96
N TYR A 141 -3.02 -5.33 -14.43
CA TYR A 141 -2.47 -5.99 -15.63
C TYR A 141 -3.12 -5.62 -16.97
N GLU A 142 -4.14 -4.75 -17.01
CA GLU A 142 -4.71 -4.26 -18.26
C GLU A 142 -3.70 -3.46 -19.09
N ALA A 143 -2.84 -2.66 -18.43
CA ALA A 143 -1.85 -1.86 -19.11
C ALA A 143 -0.75 -2.76 -19.70
N LEU A 144 -0.32 -3.79 -18.98
CA LEU A 144 0.61 -4.80 -19.49
C LEU A 144 0.02 -5.55 -20.68
N ALA A 145 -1.23 -6.02 -20.57
CA ALA A 145 -1.92 -6.68 -21.68
C ALA A 145 -1.96 -5.80 -22.94
N LYS A 146 -2.33 -4.52 -22.78
CA LYS A 146 -2.32 -3.55 -23.88
C LYS A 146 -0.94 -3.32 -24.47
N VAL A 147 0.08 -3.18 -23.61
CA VAL A 147 1.47 -2.95 -24.04
C VAL A 147 1.99 -4.12 -24.85
N LEU A 148 1.71 -5.35 -24.45
CA LEU A 148 2.25 -6.55 -25.10
C LEU A 148 1.48 -6.96 -26.36
N THR A 149 0.17 -6.72 -26.41
CA THR A 149 -0.67 -7.20 -27.53
C THR A 149 -0.92 -6.14 -28.60
N SER A 150 -0.87 -4.86 -28.22
CA SER A 150 -1.41 -3.78 -29.05
C SER A 150 -0.45 -2.58 -29.23
N MET A 151 0.67 -2.56 -28.53
CA MET A 151 1.65 -1.48 -28.63
C MET A 151 3.03 -2.02 -28.99
N ASN A 152 3.78 -1.25 -29.78
CA ASN A 152 5.21 -1.46 -29.89
C ASN A 152 5.94 -0.63 -28.80
N PRO A 153 7.18 -0.98 -28.45
CA PRO A 153 7.94 -0.24 -27.45
C PRO A 153 8.13 1.26 -27.74
N ASP A 154 8.18 1.67 -29.00
CA ASP A 154 8.37 3.08 -29.36
C ASP A 154 7.10 3.90 -29.03
N ALA A 155 5.92 3.33 -29.19
CA ALA A 155 4.65 3.91 -28.76
C ALA A 155 4.56 4.02 -27.23
N VAL A 156 5.12 3.06 -26.48
CA VAL A 156 5.23 3.16 -25.01
C VAL A 156 6.14 4.33 -24.62
N LEU A 157 7.30 4.46 -25.26
CA LEU A 157 8.22 5.58 -25.03
C LEU A 157 7.58 6.93 -25.36
N GLU A 158 6.82 7.03 -26.44
CA GLU A 158 6.08 8.25 -26.80
C GLU A 158 5.01 8.59 -25.76
N THR A 159 4.29 7.58 -25.24
CA THR A 159 3.30 7.76 -24.17
C THR A 159 3.96 8.29 -22.89
N LEU A 160 5.12 7.73 -22.51
CA LEU A 160 5.91 8.20 -21.37
C LEU A 160 6.50 9.60 -21.56
N GLU A 161 6.85 9.97 -22.78
CA GLU A 161 7.35 11.31 -23.11
C GLU A 161 6.22 12.34 -23.02
N LYS A 162 5.03 12.02 -23.57
CA LYS A 162 3.83 12.86 -23.48
C LYS A 162 3.33 13.05 -22.05
N SER A 163 3.49 12.05 -21.17
CA SER A 163 3.11 12.18 -19.76
C SER A 163 4.03 13.10 -18.96
N GLY A 164 5.23 13.37 -19.47
CA GLY A 164 6.24 14.16 -18.76
C GLY A 164 6.77 13.47 -17.51
N LEU A 165 6.70 12.13 -17.42
CA LEU A 165 7.15 11.39 -16.25
C LEU A 165 8.65 11.60 -15.99
N ARG A 166 9.00 11.92 -14.75
CA ARG A 166 10.36 12.14 -14.27
C ARG A 166 10.67 11.20 -13.12
N GLY A 167 11.94 10.85 -12.96
CA GLY A 167 12.41 10.00 -11.86
C GLY A 167 12.01 10.56 -10.49
N ARG A 168 11.40 9.72 -9.66
CA ARG A 168 10.86 10.09 -8.34
C ARG A 168 11.82 9.84 -7.17
N GLY A 169 13.03 9.37 -7.44
CA GLY A 169 14.13 9.25 -6.47
C GLY A 169 14.98 10.52 -6.33
N GLY A 170 14.41 11.71 -6.54
CA GLY A 170 15.10 13.00 -6.33
C GLY A 170 15.67 13.65 -7.60
N ALA A 171 16.49 12.95 -8.39
CA ALA A 171 17.21 13.56 -9.53
C ALA A 171 16.30 14.10 -10.66
N GLY A 172 15.05 13.63 -10.74
CA GLY A 172 14.07 14.17 -11.68
C GLY A 172 14.45 14.01 -13.16
N PHE A 173 15.27 13.01 -13.51
CA PHE A 173 15.63 12.75 -14.91
C PHE A 173 14.41 12.24 -15.70
N PRO A 174 14.17 12.67 -16.96
CA PRO A 174 13.03 12.19 -17.75
C PRO A 174 13.07 10.67 -17.97
N THR A 175 11.99 9.97 -17.57
CA THR A 175 11.96 8.50 -17.59
C THR A 175 12.03 7.94 -19.01
N ALA A 176 11.28 8.53 -19.95
CA ALA A 176 11.31 8.13 -21.36
C ALA A 176 12.72 8.25 -21.97
N ALA A 177 13.46 9.31 -21.64
CA ALA A 177 14.83 9.49 -22.13
C ALA A 177 15.77 8.40 -21.60
N LYS A 178 15.67 8.05 -20.30
CA LYS A 178 16.46 6.98 -19.70
C LYS A 178 16.20 5.64 -20.39
N TRP A 179 14.93 5.29 -20.58
CA TRP A 179 14.53 4.04 -21.22
C TRP A 179 14.98 3.99 -22.69
N ARG A 180 14.90 5.11 -23.41
CA ARG A 180 15.36 5.23 -24.80
C ARG A 180 16.87 4.97 -24.92
N PHE A 181 17.68 5.41 -23.96
CA PHE A 181 19.12 5.08 -23.95
C PHE A 181 19.34 3.58 -23.79
N VAL A 182 18.68 2.93 -22.82
CA VAL A 182 18.80 1.48 -22.60
C VAL A 182 18.32 0.69 -23.82
N ARG A 183 17.21 1.10 -24.45
CA ARG A 183 16.68 0.45 -25.65
C ARG A 183 17.67 0.52 -26.81
N LYS A 184 18.30 1.68 -27.04
CA LYS A 184 19.28 1.88 -28.14
C LYS A 184 20.60 1.14 -27.93
N THR A 185 20.96 0.82 -26.69
CA THR A 185 22.16 0.04 -26.39
C THR A 185 22.03 -1.38 -26.97
N LYS A 186 23.00 -1.79 -27.78
CA LYS A 186 23.11 -3.15 -28.29
C LYS A 186 23.72 -4.04 -27.21
N SER A 187 22.90 -4.92 -26.64
CA SER A 187 23.31 -5.94 -25.68
C SER A 187 22.34 -7.10 -25.82
N GLU A 188 22.86 -8.33 -25.73
CA GLU A 188 22.04 -9.55 -25.73
C GLU A 188 21.24 -9.68 -24.44
N LYS A 189 21.78 -9.16 -23.33
CA LYS A 189 21.15 -9.18 -22.01
C LYS A 189 20.97 -7.76 -21.49
N LYS A 190 19.78 -7.47 -20.96
CA LYS A 190 19.44 -6.20 -20.32
C LYS A 190 18.62 -6.48 -19.07
N TYR A 191 18.65 -5.55 -18.14
CA TYR A 191 17.96 -5.68 -16.86
C TYR A 191 17.12 -4.44 -16.56
N VAL A 192 16.05 -4.64 -15.78
CA VAL A 192 15.34 -3.56 -15.10
C VAL A 192 15.51 -3.70 -13.60
N ILE A 193 15.84 -2.59 -12.93
CA ILE A 193 16.10 -2.61 -11.48
C ILE A 193 15.17 -1.59 -10.82
N CYS A 194 14.37 -2.08 -9.88
CA CYS A 194 13.62 -1.25 -8.94
C CYS A 194 14.50 -1.00 -7.71
N ASN A 195 14.78 0.26 -7.43
CA ASN A 195 15.43 0.67 -6.19
C ASN A 195 14.35 1.01 -5.16
N ALA A 196 14.22 0.15 -4.16
CA ALA A 196 13.33 0.28 -3.01
C ALA A 196 14.12 0.32 -1.68
N ASP A 197 15.30 0.94 -1.71
CA ASP A 197 16.14 1.13 -0.52
C ASP A 197 15.59 2.23 0.42
N GLU A 198 14.89 3.23 -0.12
CA GLU A 198 14.24 4.34 0.61
C GLU A 198 15.02 4.79 1.87
N SER A 199 16.30 5.13 1.68
CA SER A 199 17.25 5.37 2.78
C SER A 199 17.16 6.77 3.40
N GLU A 200 16.45 7.70 2.78
CA GLU A 200 16.32 9.06 3.28
C GLU A 200 15.48 9.14 4.57
N PRO A 201 15.93 9.85 5.63
CA PRO A 201 15.12 10.02 6.82
C PRO A 201 13.77 10.71 6.52
N GLY A 202 12.68 10.07 6.96
CA GLY A 202 11.32 10.60 6.81
C GLY A 202 10.62 10.24 5.50
N THR A 203 11.22 9.43 4.63
CA THR A 203 10.55 8.84 3.47
C THR A 203 9.97 7.46 3.82
N PHE A 204 8.77 7.19 3.32
CA PHE A 204 8.03 5.93 3.48
C PHE A 204 7.08 5.68 2.29
N LYS A 205 7.26 6.44 1.19
CA LYS A 205 6.38 6.38 0.02
C LYS A 205 6.54 5.07 -0.72
N ASP A 206 7.76 4.55 -0.82
CA ASP A 206 8.04 3.30 -1.55
C ASP A 206 7.53 2.12 -0.72
N ARG A 207 7.76 2.17 0.60
CA ARG A 207 7.17 1.22 1.54
C ARG A 207 5.66 1.11 1.38
N LEU A 208 4.93 2.24 1.33
CA LEU A 208 3.48 2.24 1.20
C LEU A 208 2.99 1.58 -0.10
N ILE A 209 3.74 1.75 -1.20
CA ILE A 209 3.37 1.13 -2.48
C ILE A 209 3.65 -0.37 -2.43
N LEU A 210 4.83 -0.78 -1.96
CA LEU A 210 5.22 -2.20 -1.91
C LEU A 210 4.35 -3.00 -0.93
N GLU A 211 3.94 -2.39 0.18
CA GLU A 211 3.05 -3.03 1.15
C GLU A 211 1.58 -2.95 0.71
N GLY A 212 1.16 -1.92 -0.02
CA GLY A 212 -0.26 -1.66 -0.31
C GLY A 212 -0.74 -2.06 -1.71
N ASP A 213 0.15 -2.17 -2.69
CA ASP A 213 -0.15 -2.52 -4.08
C ASP A 213 1.10 -3.13 -4.77
N PRO A 214 1.58 -4.31 -4.32
CA PRO A 214 2.82 -4.91 -4.83
C PRO A 214 2.73 -5.29 -6.31
N HIS A 215 1.56 -5.71 -6.80
CA HIS A 215 1.37 -6.07 -8.21
C HIS A 215 1.56 -4.89 -9.16
N ALA A 216 1.24 -3.66 -8.76
CA ALA A 216 1.53 -2.48 -9.58
C ALA A 216 3.03 -2.27 -9.85
N ILE A 217 3.90 -2.64 -8.91
CA ILE A 217 5.36 -2.59 -9.13
C ILE A 217 5.79 -3.67 -10.12
N ILE A 218 5.24 -4.88 -9.99
CA ILE A 218 5.52 -6.00 -10.90
C ILE A 218 5.07 -5.65 -12.32
N GLU A 219 3.84 -5.17 -12.49
CA GLU A 219 3.29 -4.76 -13.79
C GLU A 219 4.16 -3.67 -14.43
N ALA A 220 4.52 -2.64 -13.66
CA ALA A 220 5.36 -1.55 -14.15
C ALA A 220 6.76 -2.03 -14.60
N LEU A 221 7.34 -3.01 -13.90
CA LEU A 221 8.63 -3.59 -14.26
C LEU A 221 8.55 -4.46 -15.52
N ALA A 222 7.47 -5.23 -15.69
CA ALA A 222 7.23 -5.99 -16.91
C ALA A 222 7.06 -5.07 -18.13
N ILE A 223 6.28 -3.98 -17.99
CA ILE A 223 6.15 -2.95 -19.03
C ILE A 223 7.51 -2.32 -19.36
N ALA A 224 8.30 -2.01 -18.33
CA ALA A 224 9.64 -1.46 -18.51
C ALA A 224 10.56 -2.41 -19.27
N ALA A 225 10.56 -3.68 -18.86
CA ALA A 225 11.38 -4.74 -19.44
C ALA A 225 11.05 -4.95 -20.91
N HIS A 226 9.77 -5.11 -21.25
CA HIS A 226 9.32 -5.19 -22.64
C HIS A 226 9.77 -3.98 -23.46
N THR A 227 9.62 -2.78 -22.89
CA THR A 227 9.95 -1.54 -23.61
C THR A 227 11.44 -1.41 -23.90
N VAL A 228 12.32 -1.79 -22.96
CA VAL A 228 13.77 -1.65 -23.14
C VAL A 228 14.44 -2.87 -23.76
N GLY A 229 13.71 -4.00 -23.86
CA GLY A 229 14.22 -5.29 -24.31
C GLY A 229 15.03 -6.01 -23.24
N ALA A 230 14.56 -5.98 -21.99
CA ALA A 230 15.06 -6.80 -20.90
C ALA A 230 14.13 -8.00 -20.67
N ASP A 231 14.70 -9.09 -20.19
CA ASP A 231 14.04 -10.36 -19.87
C ASP A 231 14.19 -10.72 -18.38
N GLU A 232 14.88 -9.88 -17.60
CA GLU A 232 15.16 -10.14 -16.19
C GLU A 232 15.17 -8.84 -15.39
N GLY A 233 14.62 -8.89 -14.19
CA GLY A 233 14.50 -7.73 -13.32
C GLY A 233 14.80 -8.03 -11.85
N TYR A 234 15.16 -6.96 -11.13
CA TYR A 234 15.50 -7.04 -9.72
C TYR A 234 14.78 -5.95 -8.94
N ILE A 235 14.21 -6.30 -7.79
CA ILE A 235 13.73 -5.35 -6.80
C ILE A 235 14.70 -5.41 -5.62
N TYR A 236 15.47 -4.34 -5.44
CA TYR A 236 16.32 -4.19 -4.28
C TYR A 236 15.52 -3.51 -3.17
N ILE A 237 15.18 -4.25 -2.11
CA ILE A 237 14.39 -3.76 -0.97
C ILE A 237 15.31 -3.70 0.25
N ARG A 238 15.29 -2.58 0.99
CA ARG A 238 16.06 -2.48 2.23
C ARG A 238 15.68 -3.58 3.24
N GLY A 239 16.64 -3.98 4.08
CA GLY A 239 16.48 -5.10 5.01
C GLY A 239 15.38 -4.89 6.07
N GLU A 240 15.10 -3.64 6.42
CA GLU A 240 14.13 -3.27 7.46
C GLU A 240 12.67 -3.42 7.00
N TYR A 241 12.41 -3.47 5.69
CA TYR A 241 11.06 -3.57 5.12
C TYR A 241 10.62 -5.03 4.95
N THR A 242 10.62 -5.78 6.05
CA THR A 242 10.29 -7.21 6.07
C THR A 242 8.91 -7.54 5.49
N LEU A 243 7.88 -6.74 5.80
CA LEU A 243 6.53 -6.92 5.25
C LEU A 243 6.49 -6.67 3.74
N ALA A 244 7.14 -5.61 3.26
CA ALA A 244 7.24 -5.33 1.84
C ALA A 244 7.92 -6.48 1.07
N GLN A 245 9.01 -7.03 1.61
CA GLN A 245 9.69 -8.18 1.02
C GLN A 245 8.76 -9.40 0.92
N GLN A 246 8.04 -9.72 1.99
CA GLN A 246 7.10 -10.85 2.02
C GLN A 246 5.98 -10.69 0.99
N ARG A 247 5.36 -9.50 0.93
CA ARG A 247 4.27 -9.21 0.00
C ARG A 247 4.72 -9.22 -1.45
N VAL A 248 5.88 -8.63 -1.75
CA VAL A 248 6.43 -8.64 -3.11
C VAL A 248 6.78 -10.06 -3.55
N LEU A 249 7.39 -10.87 -2.69
CA LEU A 249 7.69 -12.27 -2.99
C LEU A 249 6.41 -13.07 -3.30
N ARG A 250 5.37 -12.89 -2.48
CA ARG A 250 4.07 -13.52 -2.72
C ARG A 250 3.42 -13.05 -4.01
N ALA A 251 3.46 -11.75 -4.29
CA ALA A 251 2.90 -11.19 -5.52
C ALA A 251 3.66 -11.68 -6.77
N ILE A 252 4.97 -11.90 -6.68
CA ILE A 252 5.78 -12.52 -7.75
C ILE A 252 5.31 -13.96 -7.98
N GLU A 253 5.16 -14.76 -6.92
CA GLU A 253 4.66 -16.13 -7.00
C GLU A 253 3.27 -16.18 -7.68
N GLN A 254 2.33 -15.37 -7.22
CA GLN A 254 0.99 -15.25 -7.81
C GLN A 254 1.04 -14.82 -9.28
N ALA A 255 1.91 -13.88 -9.64
CA ALA A 255 2.06 -13.43 -11.02
C ALA A 255 2.63 -14.53 -11.94
N HIS A 256 3.53 -15.38 -11.44
CA HIS A 256 3.97 -16.57 -12.18
C HIS A 256 2.85 -17.59 -12.35
N GLU A 257 2.12 -17.90 -11.28
CA GLU A 257 1.01 -18.86 -11.31
C GLU A 257 -0.08 -18.46 -12.30
N MET A 258 -0.36 -17.16 -12.43
CA MET A 258 -1.36 -16.62 -13.36
C MET A 258 -0.80 -16.25 -14.75
N GLY A 259 0.51 -16.44 -15.00
CA GLY A 259 1.13 -16.19 -16.30
C GLY A 259 1.36 -14.71 -16.65
N PHE A 260 1.41 -13.83 -15.65
CA PHE A 260 1.82 -12.42 -15.80
C PHE A 260 3.34 -12.21 -15.66
N LEU A 261 4.06 -13.22 -15.17
CA LEU A 261 5.52 -13.34 -15.18
C LEU A 261 5.93 -14.73 -15.71
N GLY A 262 7.19 -14.86 -16.12
CA GLY A 262 7.75 -16.08 -16.67
C GLY A 262 7.81 -16.04 -18.20
N GLU A 263 7.52 -17.17 -18.83
CA GLU A 263 7.67 -17.35 -20.27
C GLU A 263 6.38 -16.99 -21.03
N HIS A 264 6.55 -16.38 -22.22
CA HIS A 264 5.46 -16.16 -23.18
C HIS A 264 4.22 -15.46 -22.58
N ILE A 265 4.46 -14.36 -21.86
CA ILE A 265 3.43 -13.61 -21.15
C ILE A 265 2.35 -13.15 -22.15
N PHE A 266 1.08 -13.43 -21.84
CA PHE A 266 -0.08 -13.29 -22.76
C PHE A 266 0.05 -14.02 -24.12
N ASN A 267 0.76 -15.15 -24.17
CA ASN A 267 1.07 -15.88 -25.41
C ASN A 267 1.83 -15.04 -26.45
N THR A 268 2.63 -14.09 -26.00
CA THR A 268 3.53 -13.31 -26.85
C THR A 268 4.94 -13.91 -26.87
N ASP A 269 5.85 -13.31 -27.64
CA ASP A 269 7.27 -13.68 -27.62
C ASP A 269 8.03 -13.07 -26.42
N PHE A 270 7.34 -12.31 -25.56
CA PHE A 270 7.94 -11.66 -24.41
C PHE A 270 7.93 -12.57 -23.18
N SER A 271 9.10 -12.70 -22.56
CA SER A 271 9.31 -13.41 -21.30
C SER A 271 10.03 -12.48 -20.32
N PHE A 272 9.65 -12.53 -19.04
CA PHE A 272 10.23 -11.68 -18.01
C PHE A 272 10.17 -12.35 -16.64
N ASP A 273 11.33 -12.41 -15.98
CA ASP A 273 11.44 -12.93 -14.62
C ASP A 273 11.89 -11.83 -13.63
N LEU A 274 11.52 -11.98 -12.37
CA LEU A 274 11.73 -10.96 -11.34
C LEU A 274 12.26 -11.54 -10.03
N HIS A 275 13.33 -10.93 -9.51
CA HIS A 275 13.98 -11.37 -8.28
C HIS A 275 13.95 -10.27 -7.21
N VAL A 276 13.84 -10.67 -5.95
CA VAL A 276 13.97 -9.75 -4.80
C VAL A 276 15.35 -9.91 -4.18
N HIS A 277 16.02 -8.79 -3.94
CA HIS A 277 17.27 -8.75 -3.19
C HIS A 277 17.10 -7.87 -1.94
N SER A 278 17.44 -8.42 -0.77
CA SER A 278 17.38 -7.68 0.49
C SER A 278 18.70 -6.95 0.76
N GLY A 279 18.62 -5.68 1.15
CA GLY A 279 19.76 -4.96 1.73
C GLY A 279 20.20 -5.54 3.08
N ALA A 280 21.41 -5.16 3.51
CA ALA A 280 22.06 -5.68 4.73
C ALA A 280 22.29 -4.62 5.84
N GLY A 281 21.70 -3.42 5.71
CA GLY A 281 21.95 -2.26 6.57
C GLY A 281 22.85 -1.26 5.88
#